data_AF-A0A9X3B7Z0-F1
#
_entry.id   AF-A0A9X3B7Z0-F1
#
_cell.length_a   1.000
_cell.length_b   1.000
_cell.length_c   1.000
_cell.angle_alpha   90.00
_cell.angle_beta   90.00
_cell.angle_gamma   90.00
#
_symmetry.space_group_name_H-M   'P 1'
#
loop_
_entity.id
_entity.type
_entity.pdbx_description
1 polymer ?
#
loop_
_entity_poly.entity_id
_entity_poly.type
_entity_poly.pdbx_seq_one_letter_code
_entity_poly.pdbx_strand_id
1 'polypeptide(L)'
;MIISEMQHKLATWAESDPNRRFDRLVRLIADREWLAEAARIVLASSGARTPGIDGMDKRRMQAGLDHHVADLRTNLLKGTYRPKPVKRIYIPKTNGKLRPLGIPTLTDRIVQRAMLMVMEPIWEATSIACPMASGRNAACTMPFVP
;
A
#
# COMPACT_ATOMS: atom_id res chain seq x y z
N MET A 1 13.07 2.97 -13.77
CA MET A 1 13.17 2.00 -12.66
C MET A 1 12.28 0.82 -12.97
N ILE A 2 12.86 -0.38 -13.01
CA ILE A 2 12.09 -1.61 -13.18
C ILE A 2 11.67 -2.08 -11.78
N ILE A 3 10.36 -2.06 -11.52
CA ILE A 3 9.80 -2.29 -10.17
C ILE A 3 10.11 -3.72 -9.69
N SER A 4 9.95 -4.72 -10.56
CA SER A 4 10.22 -6.13 -10.23
C SER A 4 11.69 -6.38 -9.86
N GLU A 5 12.63 -5.78 -10.59
CA GLU A 5 14.05 -5.87 -10.27
C GLU A 5 14.37 -5.23 -8.92
N MET A 6 13.73 -4.10 -8.61
CA MET A 6 13.92 -3.43 -7.32
C MET A 6 13.33 -4.26 -6.17
N GLN A 7 12.16 -4.88 -6.36
CA GLN A 7 11.57 -5.79 -5.38
C GLN A 7 12.45 -7.02 -5.14
N HIS A 8 13.02 -7.60 -6.21
CA HIS A 8 13.98 -8.69 -6.08
C HIS A 8 15.23 -8.26 -5.28
N LYS A 9 15.79 -7.08 -5.57
CA LYS A 9 16.92 -6.53 -4.80
C LYS A 9 16.58 -6.34 -3.32
N LEU A 10 15.38 -5.85 -3.00
CA LEU A 10 14.92 -5.69 -1.62
C LEU A 10 14.85 -7.05 -0.89
N ALA A 11 14.32 -8.08 -1.56
CA ALA A 11 14.27 -9.44 -1.02
C ALA A 11 15.67 -10.00 -0.79
N THR A 12 16.56 -9.95 -1.80
CA THR A 12 17.95 -10.43 -1.69
C THR A 12 18.70 -9.73 -0.54
N TRP A 13 18.51 -8.41 -0.39
CA TRP A 13 19.12 -7.67 0.69
C TRP A 13 18.59 -8.07 2.08
N ALA A 14 17.28 -8.33 2.19
CA ALA A 14 16.66 -8.79 3.42
C ALA A 14 17.08 -10.23 3.80
N GLU A 15 17.27 -11.11 2.81
CA GLU A 15 17.80 -12.48 3.03
C GLU A 15 19.26 -12.45 3.51
N SER A 16 20.08 -11.57 2.92
CA SER A 16 21.52 -11.52 3.21
C SER A 16 21.85 -11.00 4.63
N ASP A 17 21.03 -10.09 5.17
CA ASP A 17 21.23 -9.50 6.49
C ASP A 17 19.86 -9.18 7.14
N PRO A 18 19.37 -10.06 8.04
CA PRO A 18 18.09 -9.86 8.71
C PRO A 18 18.01 -8.59 9.58
N ASN A 19 19.15 -8.03 10.00
CA ASN A 19 19.21 -6.81 10.82
C ASN A 19 19.43 -5.55 9.97
N ARG A 20 19.43 -5.66 8.64
CA ARG A 20 19.65 -4.54 7.74
C ARG A 20 18.59 -3.46 7.92
N ARG A 21 19.06 -2.23 8.10
CA ARG A 21 18.20 -1.05 8.13
C ARG A 21 17.99 -0.50 6.73
N PHE A 22 16.73 -0.35 6.33
CA PHE A 22 16.34 0.32 5.08
C PHE A 22 16.03 1.80 5.36
N ASP A 23 17.02 2.66 5.15
CA ASP A 23 17.01 4.10 5.44
C ASP A 23 16.35 4.96 4.35
N ARG A 24 16.29 4.46 3.11
CA ARG A 24 15.80 5.21 1.93
C ARG A 24 14.42 4.81 1.42
N LEU A 25 13.62 4.10 2.24
CA LEU A 25 12.30 3.61 1.80
C LEU A 25 11.35 4.73 1.37
N VAL A 26 11.33 5.87 2.07
CA VAL A 26 10.46 7.00 1.68
C VAL A 26 10.82 7.53 0.29
N ARG A 27 12.10 7.58 -0.06
CA ARG A 27 12.56 8.01 -1.40
C ARG A 27 12.13 7.02 -2.47
N LEU A 28 12.16 5.73 -2.17
CA LEU A 28 11.69 4.67 -3.07
C LEU A 28 10.16 4.73 -3.25
N ILE A 29 9.41 4.84 -2.14
CA ILE A 29 7.94 4.97 -2.16
C ILE A 29 7.51 6.22 -2.93
N ALA A 30 8.26 7.32 -2.80
CA ALA A 30 7.98 8.57 -3.50
C ALA A 30 8.52 8.62 -4.94
N ASP A 31 9.11 7.53 -5.45
CA ASP A 31 9.51 7.48 -6.85
C ASP A 31 8.28 7.58 -7.77
N ARG A 32 8.43 8.29 -8.89
CA ARG A 32 7.33 8.57 -9.81
C ARG A 32 6.75 7.29 -10.40
N GLU A 33 7.60 6.37 -10.87
CA GLU A 33 7.16 5.13 -11.50
C GLU A 33 6.56 4.18 -10.47
N TRP A 34 7.11 4.17 -9.25
CA TRP A 34 6.57 3.40 -8.14
C TRP A 34 5.15 3.84 -7.75
N LEU A 35 4.95 5.15 -7.58
CA LEU A 35 3.63 5.72 -7.28
C LEU A 35 2.65 5.53 -8.44
N ALA A 36 3.10 5.67 -9.68
CA ALA A 36 2.26 5.44 -10.86
C ALA A 36 1.78 3.99 -10.93
N GLU A 37 2.66 3.03 -10.63
CA GLU A 37 2.27 1.61 -10.59
C GLU A 37 1.31 1.31 -9.42
N ALA A 38 1.59 1.84 -8.24
CA ALA A 38 0.67 1.73 -7.11
C ALA A 38 -0.71 2.31 -7.47
N ALA A 39 -0.75 3.45 -8.16
CA ALA A 39 -1.99 4.04 -8.63
C ALA A 39 -2.70 3.18 -9.67
N ARG A 40 -1.97 2.61 -10.63
CA ARG A 40 -2.53 1.68 -11.62
C ARG A 40 -3.20 0.49 -10.95
N ILE A 41 -2.54 -0.15 -9.97
CA ILE A 41 -3.07 -1.29 -9.24
C ILE A 41 -4.33 -0.89 -8.44
N VAL A 42 -4.27 0.23 -7.71
CA VAL A 42 -5.41 0.72 -6.92
C VAL A 42 -6.60 1.02 -7.82
N LEU A 43 -6.40 1.71 -8.94
CA LEU A 43 -7.46 2.09 -9.87
C LEU A 43 -8.03 0.89 -10.66
N ALA A 44 -7.26 -0.19 -10.83
CA ALA A 44 -7.75 -1.43 -11.40
C ALA A 44 -8.68 -2.20 -10.45
N SER A 45 -8.55 -2.00 -9.13
CA SER A 45 -9.37 -2.68 -8.13
C SER A 45 -10.86 -2.27 -8.17
N SER A 46 -11.76 -3.19 -7.80
CA SER A 46 -13.20 -2.90 -7.68
C SER A 46 -13.50 -1.80 -6.66
N GLY A 47 -12.69 -1.71 -5.60
CA GLY A 47 -12.81 -0.69 -4.56
C GLY A 47 -12.59 0.74 -5.05
N ALA A 48 -11.92 0.96 -6.20
CA ALA A 48 -11.67 2.29 -6.75
C ALA A 48 -12.95 3.05 -7.13
N ARG A 49 -14.07 2.33 -7.32
CA ARG A 49 -15.37 2.94 -7.62
C ARG A 49 -15.99 3.65 -6.42
N THR A 50 -15.59 3.29 -5.20
CA THR A 50 -16.17 3.87 -3.98
C THR A 50 -15.29 5.01 -3.48
N PRO A 51 -15.75 6.27 -3.58
CA PRO A 51 -14.97 7.42 -3.14
C PRO A 51 -14.81 7.43 -1.63
N GLY A 52 -13.69 8.00 -1.17
CA GLY A 52 -13.44 8.26 0.24
C GLY A 52 -14.26 9.44 0.77
N ILE A 53 -13.80 10.03 1.88
CA ILE A 53 -14.45 11.20 2.48
C ILE A 53 -14.37 12.45 1.58
N ASP A 54 -13.38 12.51 0.69
CA ASP A 54 -13.15 13.64 -0.22
C ASP A 54 -13.95 13.57 -1.52
N GLY A 55 -14.78 12.53 -1.71
CA GLY A 55 -15.61 12.39 -2.90
C GLY A 55 -14.80 12.14 -4.19
N MET A 56 -13.50 11.88 -4.10
CA MET A 56 -12.67 11.59 -5.27
C MET A 56 -12.98 10.19 -5.79
N ASP A 57 -13.56 10.11 -6.99
CA ASP A 57 -13.84 8.86 -7.69
C ASP A 57 -12.70 8.49 -8.66
N LYS A 58 -12.73 7.24 -9.15
CA LYS A 58 -11.75 6.71 -10.11
C LYS A 58 -11.61 7.59 -11.36
N ARG A 59 -12.73 8.09 -11.92
CA ARG A 59 -12.72 8.83 -13.18
C ARG A 59 -12.01 10.17 -13.02
N ARG A 60 -12.30 10.90 -11.94
CA ARG A 60 -11.63 12.17 -11.61
C ARG A 60 -10.15 11.98 -11.33
N MET A 61 -9.80 10.93 -10.57
CA MET A 61 -8.40 10.58 -10.31
C MET A 61 -7.64 10.26 -11.60
N GLN A 62 -8.25 9.50 -12.51
CA GLN A 62 -7.63 9.16 -13.81
C GLN A 62 -7.45 10.38 -14.71
N ALA A 63 -8.40 11.32 -14.72
CA ALA A 63 -8.31 12.51 -15.56
C ALA A 63 -7.12 13.43 -15.21
N GLY A 64 -6.64 13.39 -13.97
CA GLY A 64 -5.51 14.20 -13.51
C GLY A 64 -4.35 13.37 -12.94
N LEU A 65 -4.22 12.10 -13.32
CA LEU A 65 -3.38 11.14 -12.60
C LEU A 65 -1.94 11.60 -12.42
N ASP A 66 -1.31 12.11 -13.49
CA ASP A 66 0.08 12.59 -13.45
C ASP A 66 0.26 13.73 -12.45
N HIS A 67 -0.68 14.67 -12.40
CA HIS A 67 -0.65 15.79 -11.44
C HIS A 67 -0.80 15.29 -10.01
N HIS A 68 -1.75 14.38 -9.77
CA HIS A 68 -1.97 13.82 -8.43
C HIS A 68 -0.74 13.04 -7.93
N VAL A 69 -0.09 12.28 -8.82
CA VAL A 69 1.15 11.55 -8.50
C VAL A 69 2.30 12.52 -8.22
N ALA A 70 2.44 13.58 -9.02
CA ALA A 70 3.49 14.60 -8.81
C ALA A 70 3.32 15.36 -7.49
N ASP A 71 2.08 15.75 -7.16
CA ASP A 71 1.75 16.40 -5.89
C ASP A 71 2.00 15.46 -4.71
N LEU A 72 1.54 14.21 -4.82
CA LEU A 72 1.74 13.21 -3.78
C LEU A 72 3.23 12.96 -3.52
N ARG A 73 4.01 12.80 -4.59
CA ARG A 73 5.47 12.69 -4.51
C ARG A 73 6.08 13.86 -3.76
N THR A 74 5.70 15.07 -4.12
CA THR A 74 6.22 16.29 -3.48
C THR A 74 5.89 16.31 -1.99
N ASN A 75 4.65 15.94 -1.62
CA ASN A 75 4.22 15.89 -0.23
C ASN A 75 4.91 14.80 0.58
N LEU A 76 5.16 13.63 -0.02
CA LEU A 76 5.90 12.54 0.63
C LEU A 76 7.37 12.94 0.89
N LEU A 77 8.03 13.54 -0.11
CA LEU A 77 9.43 13.98 0.02
C LEU A 77 9.61 15.12 1.01
N LYS A 78 8.63 16.03 1.12
CA LYS A 78 8.63 17.12 2.10
C LYS A 78 8.16 16.70 3.49
N GLY A 79 7.66 15.47 3.66
CA GLY A 79 7.06 15.02 4.92
C GLY A 79 5.75 15.74 5.30
N THR A 80 5.11 16.41 4.33
CA THR A 80 3.86 17.16 4.53
C THR A 80 2.61 16.33 4.25
N TYR A 81 2.75 15.11 3.73
CA TYR A 81 1.64 14.21 3.51
C TYR A 81 0.94 13.86 4.83
N ARG A 82 -0.37 14.11 4.89
CA ARG A 82 -1.25 13.77 6.01
C ARG A 82 -2.41 12.91 5.49
N PRO A 83 -2.56 11.66 5.96
CA PRO A 83 -3.70 10.83 5.61
C PRO A 83 -5.01 11.48 6.01
N LYS A 84 -6.04 11.33 5.18
CA LYS A 84 -7.38 11.84 5.49
C LYS A 84 -8.14 10.86 6.40
N PRO A 85 -9.12 11.34 7.18
CA PRO A 85 -9.97 10.45 7.96
C PRO A 85 -10.74 9.48 7.05
N VAL A 86 -10.86 8.22 7.51
CA VAL A 86 -11.56 7.17 6.76
C VAL A 86 -13.08 7.39 6.79
N LYS A 87 -13.75 7.22 5.65
CA LYS A 87 -15.20 7.26 5.57
C LYS A 87 -15.79 5.98 6.16
N ARG A 88 -16.60 6.09 7.21
CA ARG A 88 -17.29 4.93 7.80
C ARG A 88 -18.56 4.60 7.02
N ILE A 89 -18.68 3.34 6.61
CA ILE A 89 -19.93 2.77 6.11
C ILE A 89 -20.29 1.52 6.93
N TYR A 90 -21.56 1.16 6.95
CA TYR A 90 -22.04 0.00 7.69
C TYR A 90 -22.59 -1.05 6.73
N ILE A 91 -22.04 -2.26 6.80
CA ILE A 91 -22.51 -3.40 6.03
C ILE A 91 -23.34 -4.30 6.96
N PRO A 92 -24.61 -4.61 6.61
CA PRO A 92 -25.44 -5.49 7.42
C PRO A 92 -24.89 -6.92 7.43
N LYS A 93 -24.86 -7.55 8.60
CA LYS A 93 -24.66 -8.99 8.76
C LYS A 93 -26.01 -9.71 8.72
N THR A 94 -25.97 -11.01 8.47
CA THR A 94 -27.14 -11.91 8.54
C THR A 94 -27.81 -11.94 9.91
N ASN A 95 -27.09 -11.61 10.98
CA ASN A 95 -27.60 -11.58 12.37
C ASN A 95 -28.12 -10.20 12.82
N GLY A 96 -28.36 -9.26 11.90
CA GLY A 96 -28.86 -7.92 12.19
C GLY A 96 -27.82 -6.94 12.77
N LYS A 97 -26.61 -7.39 13.12
CA LYS A 97 -25.52 -6.49 13.54
C LYS A 97 -24.85 -5.86 12.32
N LEU A 98 -24.23 -4.69 12.50
CA LEU A 98 -23.51 -4.00 11.43
C LEU A 98 -22.00 -4.24 11.54
N ARG A 99 -21.32 -4.48 10.41
CA ARG A 99 -19.86 -4.42 10.32
C ARG A 99 -19.46 -3.00 9.87
N PRO A 100 -18.75 -2.22 10.70
CA PRO A 100 -18.20 -0.95 10.24
C PRO A 100 -17.06 -1.23 9.25
N LEU A 101 -17.08 -0.56 8.10
CA LEU A 101 -16.00 -0.56 7.13
C LEU A 101 -15.47 0.87 6.99
N GLY A 102 -14.15 1.01 7.08
CA GLY A 102 -13.45 2.26 6.80
C GLY A 102 -13.03 2.30 5.34
N ILE A 103 -13.48 3.31 4.62
CA ILE A 103 -13.12 3.56 3.22
C ILE A 103 -12.13 4.73 3.19
N PRO A 104 -10.82 4.46 3.01
CA PRO A 104 -9.82 5.50 2.84
C PRO A 104 -9.98 6.21 1.49
N THR A 105 -9.37 7.38 1.35
CA THR A 105 -9.36 8.11 0.06
C THR A 105 -8.51 7.37 -0.97
N LEU A 106 -8.71 7.66 -2.25
CA LEU A 106 -7.91 7.02 -3.31
C LEU A 106 -6.42 7.33 -3.14
N THR A 107 -6.07 8.57 -2.79
CA THR A 107 -4.69 8.98 -2.50
C THR A 107 -4.09 8.13 -1.38
N ASP A 108 -4.81 7.94 -0.28
CA ASP A 108 -4.32 7.13 0.85
C ASP A 108 -4.14 5.66 0.45
N ARG A 109 -5.02 5.11 -0.39
CA ARG A 109 -4.87 3.74 -0.92
C ARG A 109 -3.66 3.60 -1.82
N ILE A 110 -3.33 4.64 -2.61
CA ILE A 110 -2.12 4.66 -3.44
C ILE A 110 -0.88 4.61 -2.55
N VAL A 111 -0.83 5.43 -1.50
CA VAL A 111 0.28 5.42 -0.54
C VAL A 111 0.39 4.07 0.17
N GLN A 112 -0.73 3.52 0.65
CA GLN A 112 -0.76 2.19 1.27
C GLN A 112 -0.26 1.11 0.30
N ARG A 113 -0.69 1.14 -0.97
CA ARG A 113 -0.23 0.17 -1.96
C ARG A 113 1.25 0.33 -2.29
N ALA A 114 1.72 1.57 -2.43
CA ALA A 114 3.12 1.86 -2.66
C ALA A 114 4.00 1.36 -1.50
N MET A 115 3.54 1.52 -0.25
CA MET A 115 4.20 0.99 0.93
C MET A 115 4.20 -0.55 0.94
N LEU A 116 3.05 -1.18 0.66
CA LEU A 116 2.95 -2.64 0.58
C LEU A 116 3.93 -3.23 -0.44
N MET A 117 4.01 -2.65 -1.65
CA MET A 117 4.94 -3.13 -2.69
C MET A 117 6.40 -3.14 -2.24
N VAL A 118 6.79 -2.27 -1.31
CA VAL A 118 8.15 -2.19 -0.76
C VAL A 118 8.35 -3.21 0.34
N MET A 119 7.35 -3.37 1.20
CA MET A 119 7.47 -4.19 2.40
C MET A 119 7.22 -5.68 2.15
N GLU A 120 6.33 -6.03 1.21
CA GLU A 120 6.05 -7.41 0.79
C GLU A 120 7.35 -8.20 0.50
N PRO A 121 8.27 -7.77 -0.38
CA PRO A 121 9.48 -8.54 -0.68
C PRO A 121 10.44 -8.65 0.53
N ILE A 122 10.44 -7.67 1.42
CA ILE A 122 11.29 -7.69 2.64
C ILE A 122 10.73 -8.73 3.62
N TRP A 123 9.42 -8.71 3.86
CA TRP A 123 8.78 -9.63 4.78
C TRP A 123 8.76 -11.06 4.27
N GLU A 124 8.47 -11.28 2.98
CA GLU A 124 8.50 -12.63 2.41
C GLU A 124 9.89 -13.26 2.58
N ALA A 125 10.94 -12.51 2.26
CA ALA A 125 12.34 -12.92 2.46
C ALA A 125 12.65 -13.31 3.93
N THR A 126 12.27 -12.48 4.90
CA THR A 126 12.53 -12.77 6.32
C THR A 126 11.63 -13.89 6.87
N SER A 127 10.39 -14.00 6.39
CA SER A 127 9.41 -14.99 6.88
C SER A 127 9.73 -16.43 6.49
N ILE A 128 10.54 -16.64 5.44
CA ILE A 128 11.03 -17.97 5.03
C ILE A 128 11.97 -18.59 6.09
N ALA A 129 12.49 -17.81 7.05
CA ALA A 129 13.16 -18.35 8.23
C ALA A 129 12.20 -19.08 9.20
N CYS A 130 10.88 -19.06 8.96
CA CYS A 130 9.89 -19.83 9.70
C CYS A 130 9.35 -20.96 8.81
N PRO A 131 9.63 -22.26 9.10
CA PRO A 131 9.35 -23.37 8.19
C PRO A 131 7.87 -23.68 7.89
N MET A 132 6.92 -22.81 8.27
CA MET A 132 5.49 -23.11 8.31
C MET A 132 4.61 -22.15 7.47
N ALA A 133 5.15 -21.50 6.43
CA ALA A 133 4.34 -20.65 5.56
C ALA A 133 4.69 -20.81 4.07
N SER A 134 4.49 -22.00 3.50
CA SER A 134 4.42 -22.14 2.05
C SER A 134 2.98 -21.92 1.59
N GLY A 135 2.73 -20.77 0.94
CA GLY A 135 1.47 -20.54 0.24
C GLY A 135 1.11 -19.06 0.10
N ARG A 136 0.81 -18.63 -1.13
CA ARG A 136 0.34 -17.28 -1.53
C ARG A 136 -0.99 -16.84 -0.89
N ASN A 137 -1.53 -17.61 0.07
CA ASN A 137 -2.76 -17.37 0.83
C ASN A 137 -2.66 -17.91 2.27
N ALA A 138 -1.46 -18.01 2.85
CA ALA A 138 -1.34 -18.29 4.27
C ALA A 138 -1.75 -17.03 5.04
N ALA A 139 -2.84 -17.10 5.79
CA ALA A 139 -3.18 -16.08 6.76
C ALA A 139 -2.05 -16.01 7.79
N CYS A 140 -1.10 -15.09 7.61
CA CYS A 140 -0.17 -14.71 8.66
C CYS A 140 -0.98 -14.13 9.80
N THR A 141 -1.34 -14.96 10.78
CA THR A 141 -1.65 -14.50 12.11
C THR A 141 -0.40 -13.82 12.63
N MET A 142 -0.43 -12.49 12.62
CA MET A 142 0.54 -11.66 13.33
C MET A 142 0.65 -12.20 14.77
N PRO A 143 1.84 -12.60 15.26
CA PRO A 143 2.02 -12.70 16.70
C PRO A 143 1.87 -11.26 17.21
N PHE A 144 0.72 -10.98 17.82
CA PHE A 144 0.53 -9.79 18.63
C PHE A 144 1.54 -9.94 19.78
N VAL A 145 2.67 -9.23 19.67
CA VAL A 145 3.62 -9.12 20.79
C VAL A 145 2.88 -8.38 21.90
N PRO A 146 2.88 -8.89 23.15
CA PRO A 146 2.12 -8.33 24.27
C PRO A 146 2.53 -6.90 24.64
#